data_AF-G5AIC7-F1
#
_entry.id   AF-G5AIC7-F1
#
_cell.length_a   1.000
_cell.length_b   1.000
_cell.length_c   1.000
_cell.angle_alpha   90.00
_cell.angle_beta   90.00
_cell.angle_gamma   90.00
#
_symmetry.space_group_name_H-M   'P 1'
#
loop_
_entity.id
_entity.type
_entity.pdbx_description
1 polymer ?
#
loop_
_entity_poly.entity_id
_entity_poly.type
_entity_poly.pdbx_seq_one_letter_code
_entity_poly.pdbx_strand_id
1 'polypeptide(L)'
;MLAVRRRGWLGARLQSAVSRRPQSILRSLSSSPTSLLSDATNSASETNIRPQNPGSFASLARTFSAIEEVKSSRAASVQLLADGYRELLALPTSQELASALYLTASQLAPPYEGVELRFGAKSFVRFLKQLEAETEKDSEPQQTLEKLLATFPDYGQATQALLDTGRILVPEVEEEQGESLSVTDVHDQLMAIAKDEGTGGVARKQQLALKLLQQCR
;
A
#
# COMPACT_ATOMS: atom_id res chain seq x y z
N MET A 1 13.84 -58.12 14.10
CA MET A 1 12.95 -59.15 14.68
C MET A 1 12.65 -58.78 16.13
N LEU A 2 11.47 -58.25 16.42
CA LEU A 2 10.74 -58.46 17.67
C LEU A 2 9.33 -57.90 17.51
N ALA A 3 8.39 -58.66 18.06
CA ALA A 3 7.01 -58.75 17.65
C ALA A 3 6.07 -57.88 18.51
N VAL A 4 5.02 -57.36 17.86
CA VAL A 4 3.60 -57.43 18.26
C VAL A 4 3.17 -56.84 19.61
N ARG A 5 2.23 -55.87 19.55
CA ARG A 5 0.87 -56.09 20.10
C ARG A 5 -0.18 -55.14 19.54
N ARG A 6 -1.15 -55.73 18.84
CA ARG A 6 -2.49 -55.19 18.58
C ARG A 6 -3.32 -55.22 19.88
N ARG A 7 -4.16 -54.21 20.11
CA ARG A 7 -5.51 -54.39 20.69
C ARG A 7 -6.44 -53.37 20.05
N GLY A 8 -7.53 -53.86 19.48
CA GLY A 8 -8.69 -53.08 19.11
C GLY A 8 -9.81 -53.23 20.13
N TRP A 9 -10.82 -52.37 20.03
CA TRP A 9 -12.22 -52.50 20.43
C TRP A 9 -12.90 -51.16 20.09
N LEU A 10 -13.73 -51.03 19.06
CA LEU A 10 -15.15 -51.41 18.91
C LEU A 10 -16.10 -50.90 20.01
N GLY A 11 -16.94 -49.93 19.60
CA GLY A 11 -18.37 -49.89 19.90
C GLY A 11 -18.81 -48.93 21.00
N ALA A 12 -19.60 -47.91 20.65
CA ALA A 12 -21.05 -47.93 20.93
C ALA A 12 -21.76 -46.60 20.58
N ARG A 13 -22.79 -46.74 19.74
CA ARG A 13 -24.15 -46.16 19.82
C ARG A 13 -24.36 -44.66 20.05
N LEU A 14 -24.91 -44.04 19.01
CA LEU A 14 -26.28 -43.50 18.95
C LEU A 14 -26.89 -42.99 20.26
N GLN A 15 -27.15 -41.68 20.32
CA GLN A 15 -28.38 -41.16 20.89
C GLN A 15 -28.80 -39.86 20.20
N SER A 16 -29.98 -39.93 19.60
CA SER A 16 -30.80 -38.86 19.07
C SER A 16 -31.57 -38.16 20.19
N ALA A 17 -31.59 -36.82 20.21
CA ALA A 17 -32.59 -35.99 20.89
C ALA A 17 -32.69 -34.67 20.10
N VAL A 18 -33.71 -34.50 19.25
CA VAL A 18 -34.99 -33.83 19.55
C VAL A 18 -34.83 -32.40 20.10
N SER A 19 -34.96 -31.45 19.16
CA SER A 19 -35.74 -30.21 19.20
C SER A 19 -36.06 -29.59 20.57
N ARG A 20 -35.65 -28.33 20.73
CA ARG A 20 -36.54 -27.23 21.16
C ARG A 20 -35.88 -25.87 20.86
N ARG A 21 -36.40 -25.19 19.84
CA ARG A 21 -36.26 -23.73 19.66
C ARG A 21 -37.14 -23.03 20.71
N PRO A 22 -36.63 -22.04 21.46
CA PRO A 22 -37.45 -21.01 22.05
C PRO A 22 -37.72 -19.90 21.03
N GLN A 23 -38.91 -19.33 21.16
CA GLN A 23 -39.59 -18.48 20.20
C GLN A 23 -39.02 -17.07 20.12
N SER A 24 -39.26 -16.49 18.94
CA SER A 24 -39.28 -15.09 18.60
C SER A 24 -39.93 -14.21 19.68
N ILE A 25 -39.19 -13.21 20.16
CA ILE A 25 -39.79 -12.00 20.73
C ILE A 25 -39.62 -10.90 19.68
N LEU A 26 -40.69 -10.70 18.91
CA LEU A 26 -40.92 -9.51 18.11
C LEU A 26 -41.07 -8.33 19.07
N ARG A 27 -40.12 -7.39 19.07
CA ARG A 27 -40.37 -6.04 19.56
C ARG A 27 -40.57 -5.11 18.37
N SER A 28 -41.83 -4.74 18.21
CA SER A 28 -42.34 -3.77 17.25
C SER A 28 -41.77 -2.37 17.48
N LEU A 29 -41.37 -1.78 16.36
CA LEU A 29 -41.39 -0.37 15.97
C LEU A 29 -41.86 0.66 17.03
N SER A 30 -40.99 1.62 17.34
CA SER A 30 -41.40 3.01 17.49
C SER A 30 -40.42 3.92 16.77
N SER A 31 -40.80 4.28 15.55
CA SER A 31 -40.29 5.44 14.83
C SER A 31 -40.70 6.72 15.56
N SER A 32 -39.74 7.59 15.86
CA SER A 32 -39.97 9.03 15.94
C SER A 32 -38.68 9.75 15.56
N PRO A 33 -38.71 10.65 14.56
CA PRO A 33 -37.57 11.44 14.15
C PRO A 33 -37.47 12.65 15.08
N THR A 34 -36.35 12.81 15.78
CA THR A 34 -36.06 14.06 16.47
C THR A 34 -35.02 14.81 15.67
N SER A 35 -35.49 15.93 15.14
CA SER A 35 -34.84 16.96 14.36
C SER A 35 -33.52 17.46 14.94
N LEU A 36 -32.54 17.58 14.04
CA LEU A 36 -31.62 18.71 13.87
C LEU A 36 -31.50 19.69 15.05
N LEU A 37 -30.37 19.61 15.74
CA LEU A 37 -29.71 20.78 16.33
C LEU A 37 -28.23 20.68 16.03
N SER A 38 -27.83 21.48 15.05
CA SER A 38 -26.48 21.74 14.61
C SER A 38 -25.80 22.63 15.65
N ASP A 39 -24.93 22.06 16.47
CA ASP A 39 -23.90 22.86 17.15
C ASP A 39 -22.59 22.73 16.36
N ALA A 40 -22.47 23.67 15.42
CA ALA A 40 -21.22 24.00 14.79
C ALA A 40 -20.37 24.80 15.77
N THR A 41 -19.27 24.23 16.25
CA THR A 41 -18.00 24.93 16.53
C THR A 41 -16.92 23.90 16.82
N ASN A 42 -16.38 23.29 15.77
CA ASN A 42 -14.98 22.88 15.80
C ASN A 42 -14.34 23.46 14.55
N SER A 43 -13.66 24.59 14.74
CA SER A 43 -12.72 25.16 13.79
C SER A 43 -11.49 24.25 13.70
N ALA A 44 -11.65 23.11 13.05
CA ALA A 44 -10.52 22.40 12.45
C ALA A 44 -10.42 22.93 11.03
N SER A 45 -9.26 23.46 10.67
CA SER A 45 -8.89 23.82 9.30
C SER A 45 -9.35 22.73 8.34
N GLU A 46 -10.43 23.00 7.60
CA GLU A 46 -10.84 22.21 6.45
C GLU A 46 -9.77 22.40 5.38
N THR A 47 -8.68 21.64 5.51
CA THR A 47 -7.93 21.23 4.33
C THR A 47 -8.96 20.55 3.43
N ASN A 48 -9.05 21.03 2.20
CA ASN A 48 -10.03 20.62 1.20
C ASN A 48 -9.79 19.14 0.83
N ILE A 49 -10.25 18.19 1.66
CA ILE A 49 -10.26 16.76 1.37
C ILE A 49 -11.47 16.50 0.48
N ARG A 50 -11.42 16.97 -0.76
CA ARG A 50 -12.25 16.33 -1.80
C ARG A 50 -11.86 14.86 -1.82
N PRO A 51 -12.82 13.92 -1.84
CA PRO A 51 -12.50 12.54 -2.10
C PRO A 51 -12.00 12.48 -3.54
N GLN A 52 -10.69 12.60 -3.71
CA GLN A 52 -10.06 12.07 -4.91
C GLN A 52 -10.43 10.60 -4.99
N ASN A 53 -10.56 10.09 -6.21
CA ASN A 53 -10.88 8.69 -6.50
C ASN A 53 -10.27 7.76 -5.41
N PRO A 54 -11.07 7.09 -4.55
CA PRO A 54 -10.54 6.31 -3.44
C PRO A 54 -9.71 5.13 -3.94
N GLY A 55 -9.94 4.67 -5.17
CA GLY A 55 -9.11 3.67 -5.85
C GLY A 55 -7.77 4.20 -6.37
N SER A 56 -7.48 5.50 -6.26
CA SER A 56 -6.19 6.07 -6.67
C SER A 56 -5.11 5.81 -5.62
N PHE A 57 -3.88 5.55 -6.08
CA PHE A 57 -2.72 5.40 -5.21
C PHE A 57 -2.40 6.69 -4.44
N ALA A 58 -2.70 7.86 -5.01
CA ALA A 58 -2.57 9.14 -4.33
C ALA A 58 -3.44 9.23 -3.06
N SER A 59 -4.64 8.65 -3.06
CA SER A 59 -5.48 8.55 -1.85
C SER A 59 -4.86 7.67 -0.79
N LEU A 60 -4.33 6.50 -1.17
CA LEU A 60 -3.63 5.60 -0.25
C LEU A 60 -2.34 6.23 0.33
N ALA A 61 -1.55 6.89 -0.52
CA ALA A 61 -0.32 7.58 -0.10
C ALA A 61 -0.62 8.72 0.88
N ARG A 62 -1.72 9.45 0.68
CA ARG A 62 -2.19 10.46 1.66
C ARG A 62 -2.56 9.84 3.00
N THR A 63 -3.18 8.66 3.01
CA THR A 63 -3.42 7.92 4.26
C THR A 63 -2.11 7.57 4.97
N PHE A 64 -1.07 7.14 4.24
CA PHE A 64 0.25 6.87 4.82
C PHE A 64 0.90 8.14 5.39
N SER A 65 0.85 9.26 4.65
CA SER A 65 1.32 10.56 5.13
C SER A 65 0.62 10.98 6.42
N ALA A 66 -0.71 10.88 6.48
CA ALA A 66 -1.47 11.20 7.68
C ALA A 66 -1.12 10.28 8.87
N ILE A 67 -0.81 9.00 8.62
CA ILE A 67 -0.36 8.08 9.67
C ILE A 67 0.98 8.51 10.26
N GLU A 68 1.92 8.98 9.43
CA GLU A 68 3.22 9.49 9.87
C GLU A 68 3.09 10.77 10.70
N GLU A 69 2.10 11.62 10.39
CA GLU A 69 1.83 12.87 11.12
C GLU A 69 1.31 12.65 12.55
N VAL A 70 0.48 11.63 12.77
CA VAL A 70 -0.17 11.36 14.08
C VAL A 70 0.76 10.69 15.11
N LYS A 71 2.08 10.78 14.87
CA LYS A 71 3.22 10.37 15.73
C LYS A 71 2.83 9.67 17.04
N SER A 72 3.05 8.36 17.08
CA SER A 72 2.98 7.50 18.27
C SER A 72 1.59 7.10 18.80
N SER A 73 0.48 7.39 18.09
CA SER A 73 -0.83 6.83 18.42
C SER A 73 -1.22 5.67 17.51
N ARG A 74 -0.96 4.44 17.97
CA ARG A 74 -1.38 3.22 17.24
C ARG A 74 -2.89 3.20 16.95
N ALA A 75 -3.70 3.65 17.91
CA ALA A 75 -5.15 3.67 17.74
C ALA A 75 -5.59 4.62 16.62
N ALA A 76 -4.99 5.81 16.55
CA ALA A 76 -5.29 6.75 15.49
C ALA A 76 -4.78 6.28 14.12
N SER A 77 -3.59 5.67 14.05
CA SER A 77 -3.09 5.06 12.80
C SER A 77 -4.01 3.96 12.28
N VAL A 78 -4.52 3.11 13.18
CA VAL A 78 -5.50 2.06 12.83
C VAL A 78 -6.80 2.67 12.35
N GLN A 79 -7.27 3.75 12.98
CA GLN A 79 -8.48 4.45 12.56
C GLN A 79 -8.33 5.02 11.13
N LEU A 80 -7.23 5.71 10.84
CA LEU A 80 -6.93 6.25 9.50
C LEU A 80 -6.91 5.16 8.42
N LEU A 81 -6.25 4.03 8.68
CA LEU A 81 -6.28 2.89 7.76
C LEU A 81 -7.69 2.32 7.59
N ALA A 82 -8.43 2.16 8.70
CA ALA A 82 -9.79 1.63 8.66
C ALA A 82 -10.75 2.54 7.91
N ASP A 83 -10.57 3.86 8.00
CA ASP A 83 -11.34 4.85 7.24
C ASP A 83 -11.04 4.71 5.73
N GLY A 84 -9.76 4.70 5.34
CA GLY A 84 -9.37 4.50 3.93
C GLY A 84 -9.82 3.16 3.34
N TYR A 85 -9.74 2.07 4.11
CA TYR A 85 -10.24 0.76 3.68
C TYR A 85 -11.76 0.72 3.54
N ARG A 86 -12.51 1.47 4.34
CA ARG A 86 -13.97 1.58 4.19
C ARG A 86 -14.35 2.28 2.89
N GLU A 87 -13.57 3.26 2.45
CA GLU A 87 -13.76 3.90 1.14
C GLU A 87 -13.49 2.93 0.00
N LEU A 88 -12.42 2.14 0.08
CA LEU A 88 -12.12 1.09 -0.91
C LEU A 88 -13.20 -0.01 -0.94
N LEU A 89 -13.74 -0.40 0.20
CA LEU A 89 -14.85 -1.36 0.29
C LEU A 89 -16.15 -0.88 -0.37
N ALA A 90 -16.31 0.44 -0.54
CA ALA A 90 -17.46 1.02 -1.21
C ALA A 90 -17.34 0.98 -2.75
N LEU A 91 -16.15 0.64 -3.29
CA LEU A 91 -15.95 0.47 -4.73
C LEU A 91 -16.63 -0.81 -5.25
N PRO A 92 -16.94 -0.88 -6.56
CA PRO A 92 -17.61 -2.04 -7.13
C PRO A 92 -16.83 -3.35 -7.04
N THR A 93 -15.50 -3.28 -6.95
CA THR A 93 -14.63 -4.47 -6.91
C THR A 93 -13.85 -4.53 -5.60
N SER A 94 -13.51 -5.74 -5.18
CA SER A 94 -12.69 -5.96 -3.99
C SER A 94 -11.18 -5.96 -4.29
N GLN A 95 -10.80 -5.75 -5.56
CA GLN A 95 -9.40 -5.86 -6.00
C GLN A 95 -8.57 -4.71 -5.47
N GLU A 96 -9.10 -3.48 -5.47
CA GLU A 96 -8.41 -2.30 -4.96
C GLU A 96 -8.08 -2.44 -3.47
N LEU A 97 -9.02 -2.99 -2.68
CA LEU A 97 -8.78 -3.28 -1.27
C LEU A 97 -7.70 -4.35 -1.08
N ALA A 98 -7.75 -5.45 -1.84
CA ALA A 98 -6.74 -6.50 -1.74
C ALA A 98 -5.33 -5.97 -2.06
N SER A 99 -5.21 -5.19 -3.14
CA SER A 99 -3.98 -4.51 -3.54
C SER A 99 -3.51 -3.53 -2.45
N ALA A 100 -4.40 -2.71 -1.90
CA ALA A 100 -4.07 -1.79 -0.81
C ALA A 100 -3.52 -2.52 0.42
N LEU A 101 -4.16 -3.63 0.84
CA LEU A 101 -3.73 -4.43 1.99
C LEU A 101 -2.32 -4.99 1.80
N TYR A 102 -2.00 -5.48 0.60
CA TYR A 102 -0.66 -5.95 0.28
C TYR A 102 0.36 -4.80 0.35
N LEU A 103 0.07 -3.66 -0.27
CA LEU A 103 0.96 -2.49 -0.25
C LEU A 103 1.17 -1.95 1.17
N THR A 104 0.12 -1.85 1.99
CA THR A 104 0.24 -1.44 3.40
C THR A 104 1.07 -2.42 4.23
N ALA A 105 1.02 -3.72 3.91
CA ALA A 105 1.85 -4.74 4.55
C ALA A 105 3.28 -4.79 4.00
N SER A 106 3.65 -3.94 3.03
CA SER A 106 4.90 -3.99 2.28
C SER A 106 5.17 -5.37 1.67
N GLN A 107 4.11 -6.02 1.19
CA GLN A 107 4.12 -7.34 0.55
C GLN A 107 3.46 -7.25 -0.83
N LEU A 108 3.84 -8.15 -1.73
CA LEU A 108 3.20 -8.23 -3.06
C LEU A 108 2.34 -9.49 -3.20
N ALA A 109 2.68 -10.55 -2.46
CA ALA A 109 1.97 -11.81 -2.45
C ALA A 109 2.07 -12.45 -1.06
N PRO A 110 1.29 -13.51 -0.77
CA PRO A 110 1.45 -14.31 0.43
C PRO A 110 2.88 -14.85 0.57
N PRO A 111 3.43 -14.95 1.81
CA PRO A 111 4.82 -15.37 2.01
C PRO A 111 5.18 -16.75 1.44
N TYR A 112 4.22 -17.66 1.37
CA TYR A 112 4.43 -19.01 0.83
C TYR A 112 4.60 -19.06 -0.69
N GLU A 113 4.27 -17.98 -1.41
CA GLU A 113 4.49 -17.88 -2.86
C GLU A 113 5.93 -17.49 -3.21
N GLY A 114 6.72 -17.01 -2.24
CA GLY A 114 8.13 -16.66 -2.44
C GLY A 114 8.37 -15.48 -3.39
N VAL A 115 7.37 -14.62 -3.59
CA VAL A 115 7.49 -13.43 -4.46
C VAL A 115 8.31 -12.36 -3.75
N GLU A 116 9.43 -11.96 -4.36
CA GLU A 116 10.32 -10.91 -3.88
C GLU A 116 10.56 -9.88 -4.98
N LEU A 117 10.54 -8.58 -4.63
CA LEU A 117 10.81 -7.51 -5.60
C LEU A 117 12.23 -7.64 -6.20
N ARG A 118 13.18 -8.13 -5.40
CA ARG A 118 14.62 -8.27 -5.74
C ARG A 118 15.23 -6.97 -6.28
N PHE A 119 14.74 -5.84 -5.77
CA PHE A 119 15.22 -4.50 -6.10
C PHE A 119 15.80 -3.84 -4.84
N GLY A 120 17.00 -4.29 -4.45
CA GLY A 120 17.64 -3.82 -3.23
C GLY A 120 18.30 -2.44 -3.37
N ALA A 121 18.76 -1.91 -2.22
CA ALA A 121 19.36 -0.57 -2.11
C ALA A 121 20.46 -0.28 -3.16
N LYS A 122 21.37 -1.22 -3.43
CA LYS A 122 22.43 -1.03 -4.44
C LYS A 122 21.87 -0.84 -5.86
N SER A 123 20.83 -1.60 -6.21
CA SER A 123 20.15 -1.46 -7.51
C SER A 123 19.39 -0.15 -7.60
N PHE A 124 18.77 0.28 -6.50
CA PHE A 124 18.08 1.56 -6.39
C PHE A 124 19.03 2.76 -6.53
N VAL A 125 20.18 2.74 -5.83
CA VAL A 125 21.21 3.79 -5.99
C VAL A 125 21.72 3.85 -7.43
N ARG A 126 21.98 2.69 -8.07
CA ARG A 126 22.38 2.67 -9.49
C ARG A 126 21.28 3.25 -10.38
N PHE A 127 20.02 2.96 -10.08
CA PHE A 127 18.87 3.51 -10.81
C PHE A 127 18.82 5.03 -10.67
N LEU A 128 18.92 5.59 -9.46
CA LEU A 128 18.93 7.05 -9.27
C LEU A 128 20.11 7.74 -9.98
N LYS A 129 21.29 7.11 -10.01
CA LYS A 129 22.44 7.63 -10.79
C LYS A 129 22.16 7.75 -12.29
N GLN A 130 21.30 6.90 -12.85
CA GLN A 130 20.92 6.99 -14.26
C GLN A 130 20.02 8.20 -14.55
N LEU A 131 19.38 8.75 -13.51
CA LEU A 131 18.49 9.90 -13.61
C LEU A 131 19.18 11.21 -13.19
N GLU A 132 20.44 11.15 -12.75
CA GLU A 132 21.19 12.33 -12.32
C GLU A 132 21.35 13.31 -13.49
N ALA A 133 20.97 14.57 -13.27
CA ALA A 133 21.09 15.60 -14.29
C ALA A 133 22.57 15.83 -14.65
N GLU A 134 22.87 16.02 -15.93
CA GLU A 134 24.20 16.45 -16.37
C GLU A 134 24.49 17.83 -15.78
N THR A 135 25.19 17.87 -14.65
CA THR A 135 25.61 19.14 -14.06
C THR A 135 26.94 19.52 -14.68
N GLU A 136 27.05 20.75 -15.17
CA GLU A 136 28.30 21.31 -15.71
C GLU A 136 29.44 21.10 -14.71
N LYS A 137 30.56 20.57 -15.20
CA LYS A 137 31.73 20.11 -14.41
C LYS A 137 32.49 21.22 -13.67
N ASP A 138 32.02 22.46 -13.73
CA ASP A 138 32.78 23.66 -13.36
C ASP A 138 32.41 24.26 -12.00
N SER A 139 31.64 23.58 -11.15
CA SER A 139 31.26 24.12 -9.83
C SER A 139 31.46 23.13 -8.69
N GLU A 140 32.52 23.37 -7.91
CA GLU A 140 32.83 22.82 -6.58
C GLU A 140 32.92 21.27 -6.47
N PRO A 141 33.56 20.71 -5.43
CA PRO A 141 33.50 19.28 -5.17
C PRO A 141 32.07 18.89 -4.78
N GLN A 142 31.22 18.63 -5.77
CA GLN A 142 29.87 18.14 -5.54
C GLN A 142 29.93 16.86 -4.70
N GLN A 143 29.13 16.83 -3.63
CA GLN A 143 28.95 15.61 -2.85
C GLN A 143 28.41 14.53 -3.77
N THR A 144 29.00 13.34 -3.73
CA THR A 144 28.53 12.22 -4.55
C THR A 144 27.09 11.88 -4.17
N LEU A 145 26.28 11.46 -5.14
CA LEU A 145 24.88 11.06 -4.90
C LEU A 145 24.76 10.07 -3.73
N GLU A 146 25.70 9.13 -3.60
CA GLU A 146 25.74 8.18 -2.49
C GLU A 146 25.91 8.84 -1.11
N LYS A 147 26.77 9.87 -1.01
CA LYS A 147 26.96 10.62 0.24
C LYS A 147 25.71 11.40 0.60
N LEU A 148 25.05 11.99 -0.41
CA LEU A 148 23.80 12.71 -0.22
C LEU A 148 22.67 11.76 0.19
N LEU A 149 22.52 10.61 -0.47
CA LEU A 149 21.53 9.60 -0.07
C LEU A 149 21.72 9.13 1.38
N ALA A 150 22.97 9.07 1.86
CA ALA A 150 23.27 8.68 3.24
C ALA A 150 22.90 9.73 4.30
N THR A 151 22.59 10.98 3.91
CA THR A 151 22.13 12.01 4.88
C THR A 151 20.63 11.94 5.17
N PHE A 152 19.87 11.22 4.35
CA PHE A 152 18.42 11.06 4.52
C PHE A 152 18.09 9.82 5.37
N PRO A 153 16.98 9.83 6.12
CA PRO A 153 16.54 8.69 6.92
C PRO A 153 16.08 7.50 6.05
N ASP A 154 15.58 7.77 4.85
CA ASP A 154 15.07 6.78 3.93
C ASP A 154 15.18 7.23 2.45
N TYR A 155 15.03 6.27 1.53
CA TYR A 155 15.11 6.52 0.09
C TYR A 155 13.90 7.26 -0.48
N GLY A 156 12.74 7.25 0.17
CA GLY A 156 11.55 7.97 -0.29
C GLY A 156 11.76 9.47 -0.16
N GLN A 157 12.12 9.94 1.03
CA GLN A 157 12.46 11.34 1.30
C GLN A 157 13.67 11.79 0.48
N ALA A 158 14.70 10.93 0.35
CA ALA A 158 15.85 11.25 -0.48
C ALA A 158 15.47 11.46 -1.94
N THR A 159 14.62 10.58 -2.50
CA THR A 159 14.18 10.68 -3.90
C THR A 159 13.34 11.94 -4.12
N GLN A 160 12.41 12.25 -3.22
CA GLN A 160 11.61 13.49 -3.30
C GLN A 160 12.52 14.73 -3.27
N ALA A 161 13.46 14.80 -2.33
CA ALA A 161 14.38 15.93 -2.23
C ALA A 161 15.28 16.07 -3.47
N LEU A 162 15.70 14.96 -4.08
CA LEU A 162 16.48 14.97 -5.31
C LEU A 162 15.67 15.46 -6.52
N LEU A 163 14.37 15.15 -6.58
CA LEU A 163 13.46 15.67 -7.60
C LEU A 163 13.22 17.16 -7.40
N ASP A 164 12.90 17.59 -6.17
CA ASP A 164 12.60 18.98 -5.84
C ASP A 164 13.79 19.92 -6.10
N THR A 165 15.00 19.42 -5.89
CA THR A 165 16.25 20.17 -6.16
C THR A 165 16.68 20.12 -7.63
N GLY A 166 16.02 19.32 -8.47
CA GLY A 166 16.40 19.09 -9.87
C GLY A 166 17.71 18.31 -10.02
N ARG A 167 18.19 17.64 -8.96
CA ARG A 167 19.43 16.84 -9.02
C ARG A 167 19.21 15.56 -9.82
N ILE A 168 18.01 14.99 -9.75
CA ILE A 168 17.57 13.93 -10.67
C ILE A 168 16.42 14.44 -11.51
N LEU A 169 16.40 14.04 -12.78
CA LEU A 169 15.35 14.38 -13.73
C LEU A 169 14.69 13.10 -14.20
N VAL A 170 13.37 13.03 -14.05
CA VAL A 170 12.57 11.95 -14.59
C VAL A 170 12.13 12.37 -15.99
N PRO A 171 12.51 11.64 -17.06
CA PRO A 171 12.12 12.00 -18.41
C PRO A 171 10.61 12.09 -18.53
N GLU A 172 10.10 13.21 -19.03
CA GLU A 172 8.66 13.37 -19.25
C GLU A 172 8.19 12.36 -20.31
N VAL A 173 7.07 11.70 -20.02
CA VAL A 173 6.36 10.90 -21.02
C VAL A 173 5.30 11.81 -21.62
N GLU A 174 5.27 11.93 -22.94
CA GLU A 174 4.28 12.72 -23.70
C GLU A 174 2.83 12.21 -23.56
N GLU A 175 2.55 11.27 -22.64
CA GLU A 175 1.22 10.73 -22.44
C GLU A 175 0.29 11.80 -21.83
N GLU A 176 -0.72 12.15 -22.62
CA GLU A 176 -1.79 13.11 -22.34
C GLU A 176 -2.30 12.99 -20.90
N GLN A 177 -2.02 14.00 -20.06
CA GLN A 177 -2.77 14.37 -18.84
C GLN A 177 -3.47 13.17 -18.14
N GLY A 178 -2.70 12.10 -17.92
CA GLY A 178 -3.26 10.77 -17.67
C GLY A 178 -3.85 10.65 -16.28
N GLU A 179 -4.88 9.81 -16.16
CA GLU A 179 -5.58 9.48 -14.93
C GLU A 179 -4.62 9.16 -13.76
N SER A 180 -4.99 9.56 -12.54
CA SER A 180 -4.17 9.26 -11.36
C SER A 180 -3.99 7.74 -11.21
N LEU A 181 -2.74 7.30 -11.09
CA LEU A 181 -2.37 5.89 -10.98
C LEU A 181 -3.23 5.16 -9.93
N SER A 182 -3.87 4.05 -10.30
CA SER A 182 -4.71 3.30 -9.36
C SER A 182 -3.87 2.45 -8.40
N VAL A 183 -4.44 2.12 -7.24
CA VAL A 183 -3.81 1.22 -6.27
C VAL A 183 -3.52 -0.16 -6.90
N THR A 184 -4.45 -0.63 -7.73
CA THR A 184 -4.30 -1.90 -8.47
C THR A 184 -3.16 -1.82 -9.47
N ASP A 185 -3.06 -0.73 -10.25
CA ASP A 185 -1.98 -0.58 -11.23
C ASP A 185 -0.60 -0.58 -10.55
N VAL A 186 -0.47 0.08 -9.39
CA VAL A 186 0.78 0.06 -8.62
C VAL A 186 1.12 -1.36 -8.18
N HIS A 187 0.16 -2.07 -7.60
CA HIS A 187 0.37 -3.44 -7.13
C HIS A 187 0.75 -4.37 -8.29
N ASP A 188 0.05 -4.29 -9.42
CA ASP A 188 0.31 -5.09 -10.61
C ASP A 188 1.67 -4.77 -11.25
N GLN A 189 2.05 -3.50 -11.32
CA GLN A 189 3.37 -3.10 -11.83
C GLN A 189 4.50 -3.56 -10.91
N LEU A 190 4.34 -3.45 -9.58
CA LEU A 190 5.32 -3.98 -8.63
C LEU A 190 5.40 -5.51 -8.69
N MET A 191 4.27 -6.19 -8.89
CA MET A 191 4.22 -7.63 -9.13
C MET A 191 4.95 -8.03 -10.42
N ALA A 192 4.79 -7.26 -11.49
CA ALA A 192 5.51 -7.46 -12.74
C ALA A 192 7.02 -7.26 -12.56
N ILE A 193 7.43 -6.22 -11.82
CA ILE A 193 8.83 -6.02 -11.44
C ILE A 193 9.34 -7.23 -10.66
N ALA A 194 8.60 -7.72 -9.66
CA ALA A 194 9.03 -8.87 -8.85
C ALA A 194 9.24 -10.14 -9.68
N LYS A 195 8.31 -10.45 -10.59
CA LYS A 195 8.33 -11.64 -11.44
C LYS A 195 9.32 -11.59 -12.60
N ASP A 196 9.89 -10.43 -12.91
CA ASP A 196 10.92 -10.34 -13.97
C ASP A 196 12.24 -10.95 -13.50
N GLU A 197 12.61 -12.09 -14.07
CA GLU A 197 13.81 -12.86 -13.73
C GLU A 197 14.66 -13.20 -14.97
N GLY A 198 15.86 -13.72 -14.73
CA GLY A 198 16.79 -14.16 -15.77
C GLY A 198 17.75 -13.08 -16.27
N THR A 199 18.46 -13.39 -17.36
CA THR A 199 19.50 -12.52 -17.92
C THR A 199 18.90 -11.17 -18.36
N GLY A 200 19.52 -10.08 -17.91
CA GLY A 200 19.02 -8.73 -18.16
C GLY A 200 17.84 -8.30 -17.29
N GLY A 201 17.36 -9.14 -16.36
CA GLY A 201 16.23 -8.81 -15.48
C GLY A 201 16.46 -7.56 -14.64
N VAL A 202 17.69 -7.30 -14.20
CA VAL A 202 18.01 -6.06 -13.45
C VAL A 202 17.72 -4.81 -14.28
N ALA A 203 18.12 -4.78 -15.56
CA ALA A 203 17.93 -3.61 -16.42
C ALA A 203 16.43 -3.39 -16.73
N ARG A 204 15.69 -4.47 -17.00
CA ARG A 204 14.24 -4.40 -17.24
C ARG A 204 13.46 -3.98 -15.99
N LYS A 205 13.83 -4.48 -14.79
CA LYS A 205 13.29 -3.99 -13.51
C LYS A 205 13.53 -2.50 -13.32
N GLN A 206 14.72 -1.98 -13.69
CA GLN A 206 15.01 -0.54 -13.64
C GLN A 206 14.12 0.26 -14.61
N GLN A 207 13.88 -0.24 -15.82
CA GLN A 207 12.98 0.39 -16.79
C GLN A 207 11.52 0.41 -16.32
N LEU A 208 11.04 -0.68 -15.74
CA LEU A 208 9.70 -0.75 -15.15
C LEU A 208 9.57 0.20 -13.95
N ALA A 209 10.60 0.29 -13.10
CA ALA A 209 10.64 1.25 -12.01
C ALA A 209 10.64 2.71 -12.51
N LEU A 210 11.35 3.00 -13.61
CA LEU A 210 11.31 4.31 -14.25
C LEU A 210 9.91 4.67 -14.72
N LYS A 211 9.24 3.73 -15.41
CA LYS A 211 7.87 3.91 -15.89
C LYS A 211 6.91 4.21 -14.74
N LEU A 212 7.04 3.49 -13.63
CA LEU A 212 6.23 3.74 -12.45
C LEU A 212 6.51 5.13 -11.86
N LEU A 213 7.78 5.53 -11.76
CA LEU A 213 8.17 6.84 -11.24
C LEU A 213 7.68 8.00 -12.13
N GLN A 214 7.66 7.82 -13.45
CA GLN A 214 7.10 8.78 -14.41
C GLN A 214 5.60 9.02 -14.23
N GLN A 215 4.89 8.05 -13.63
CA GLN A 215 3.45 8.13 -13.39
C GLN A 215 3.12 8.69 -11.98
N CYS A 216 4.12 8.80 -11.10
CA CYS A 216 3.94 9.42 -9.79
C CYS A 216 3.71 10.93 -9.93
N ARG A 217 2.86 11.49 -9.06
CA ARG A 217 2.54 12.92 -8.98
C ARG A 217 2.55 13.38 -7.53
#